data_AF-A0A7S3YMP8-F1
#
_entry.id   AF-A0A7S3YMP8-F1
#
_cell.length_a   1.000
_cell.length_b   1.000
_cell.length_c   1.000
_cell.angle_alpha   90.00
_cell.angle_beta   90.00
_cell.angle_gamma   90.00
#
_symmetry.space_group_name_H-M   'P 1'
#
loop_
_entity.id
_entity.type
_entity.pdbx_description
1 polymer ?
#
loop_
_entity_poly.entity_id
_entity_poly.type
_entity_poly.pdbx_seq_one_letter_code
_entity_poly.pdbx_strand_id
1 'polypeptide(L)'
;TPPTCCPISARAKVITGIEETIDNITFSGKFCSGNLSKVQKMNNGEFRLWTSLDCADSDFETTYSTWFYFSVKAPKGTLVRMNIANLNKQLNLYKHHDYRVIYKVEPQIKQWQRMPEPATFKATKENLQLKFRYRFEDKEV
;
A
#
# COMPACT_ATOMS: atom_id res chain seq x y z
N THR A 1 -20.47 -19.60 -5.02
CA THR A 1 -19.61 -19.73 -3.82
C THR A 1 -18.40 -18.84 -4.01
N PRO A 2 -18.07 -17.94 -3.07
CA PRO A 2 -16.82 -17.20 -3.18
C PRO A 2 -15.64 -18.18 -3.09
N PRO A 3 -14.53 -17.95 -3.80
CA PRO A 3 -13.37 -18.81 -3.67
C PRO A 3 -12.84 -18.68 -2.25
N THR A 4 -12.88 -19.78 -1.51
CA THR A 4 -12.22 -19.92 -0.21
C THR A 4 -10.73 -19.67 -0.39
N CYS A 5 -10.17 -18.61 0.22
CA CYS A 5 -8.71 -18.50 0.37
C CYS A 5 -8.19 -19.83 0.95
N CYS A 6 -7.03 -20.29 0.48
CA CYS A 6 -6.39 -21.53 0.93
C CYS A 6 -6.51 -21.71 2.45
N PRO A 7 -6.82 -22.92 2.94
CA PRO A 7 -6.80 -23.19 4.37
C PRO A 7 -5.38 -22.92 4.87
N ILE A 8 -5.25 -21.86 5.67
CA ILE A 8 -3.99 -21.47 6.30
C ILE A 8 -3.60 -22.63 7.20
N SER A 9 -2.52 -23.33 6.83
CA SER A 9 -1.85 -24.28 7.72
C SER A 9 -1.60 -23.59 9.05
N ALA A 10 -2.03 -24.21 10.15
CA ALA A 10 -2.01 -23.70 11.52
C ALA A 10 -0.59 -23.40 12.09
N ARG A 11 0.42 -23.26 11.22
CA ARG A 11 1.80 -22.90 11.54
C ARG A 11 2.30 -21.60 10.89
N ALA A 12 1.58 -21.01 9.94
CA ALA A 12 2.00 -19.76 9.29
C ALA A 12 1.44 -18.54 10.02
N LYS A 13 2.13 -18.10 11.07
CA LYS A 13 1.88 -16.81 11.74
C LYS A 13 2.38 -15.66 10.86
N VAL A 14 1.84 -15.45 9.67
CA VAL A 14 2.33 -14.35 8.80
C VAL A 14 1.20 -13.70 8.01
N ILE A 15 0.19 -13.17 8.72
CA ILE A 15 -0.43 -11.93 8.24
C ILE A 15 0.48 -10.82 8.78
N THR A 16 1.52 -10.45 8.03
CA THR A 16 2.39 -9.30 8.36
C THR A 16 1.66 -7.96 8.24
N GLY A 17 0.49 -7.97 7.59
CA GLY A 17 -0.37 -6.81 7.45
C GLY A 17 -0.91 -6.32 8.79
N ILE A 18 -0.82 -5.02 9.04
CA ILE A 18 -1.51 -4.35 10.13
C ILE A 18 -2.87 -3.83 9.68
N GLU A 19 -3.71 -3.47 10.65
CA GLU A 19 -4.88 -2.65 10.42
C GLU A 19 -4.86 -1.51 11.43
N GLU A 20 -4.93 -0.28 10.95
CA GLU A 20 -4.79 0.92 11.76
C GLU A 20 -5.77 1.98 11.29
N THR A 21 -6.46 2.62 12.24
CA THR A 21 -7.40 3.72 11.95
C THR A 21 -6.89 4.99 12.59
N ILE A 22 -6.69 6.03 11.78
CA ILE A 22 -6.23 7.35 12.19
C ILE A 22 -7.17 8.39 11.55
N ASP A 23 -7.80 9.24 12.37
CA ASP A 23 -8.74 10.28 11.92
C ASP A 23 -9.84 9.78 10.97
N ASN A 24 -10.52 8.68 11.33
CA ASN A 24 -11.56 8.02 10.54
C ASN A 24 -11.08 7.47 9.19
N ILE A 25 -9.77 7.37 8.96
CA ILE A 25 -9.19 6.70 7.80
C ILE A 25 -8.58 5.39 8.27
N THR A 26 -9.11 4.27 7.77
CA THR A 26 -8.63 2.93 8.09
C THR A 26 -7.72 2.43 6.97
N PHE A 27 -6.51 2.04 7.33
CA PHE A 27 -5.56 1.37 6.45
C PHE A 27 -5.46 -0.09 6.88
N SER A 28 -5.48 -1.02 5.92
CA SER A 28 -5.36 -2.45 6.24
C SER A 28 -4.49 -3.17 5.22
N GLY A 29 -3.59 -4.01 5.70
CA GLY A 29 -2.91 -5.05 4.93
C GLY A 29 -3.37 -6.45 5.35
N LYS A 30 -4.40 -6.57 6.20
CA LYS A 30 -4.86 -7.84 6.79
C LYS A 30 -5.74 -8.65 5.81
N PHE A 31 -5.17 -9.02 4.68
CA PHE A 31 -5.83 -9.87 3.68
C PHE A 31 -4.81 -10.65 2.85
N CYS A 32 -5.29 -11.62 2.06
CA CYS A 32 -4.45 -12.46 1.21
C CYS A 32 -3.56 -11.56 0.29
N SER A 33 -2.24 -11.73 0.37
CA SER A 33 -1.19 -10.94 -0.33
C SER A 33 -1.03 -9.48 0.12
N GLY A 34 -1.69 -9.04 1.19
CA GLY A 34 -1.53 -7.70 1.73
C GLY A 34 -0.13 -7.48 2.34
N ASN A 35 0.44 -6.30 2.11
CA ASN A 35 1.71 -5.86 2.68
C ASN A 35 1.61 -4.39 3.15
N LEU A 36 1.48 -4.22 4.46
CA LEU A 36 1.49 -2.96 5.18
C LEU A 36 1.96 -3.23 6.61
N SER A 37 3.12 -2.72 7.00
CA SER A 37 3.72 -3.00 8.32
C SER A 37 3.54 -1.86 9.33
N LYS A 38 3.38 -0.62 8.85
CA LYS A 38 3.21 0.57 9.70
C LYS A 38 2.48 1.69 8.97
N VAL A 39 1.67 2.44 9.69
CA VAL A 39 1.09 3.72 9.26
C VAL A 39 1.51 4.82 10.24
N GLN A 40 1.77 6.02 9.74
CA GLN A 40 2.01 7.18 10.58
C GLN A 40 1.45 8.43 9.90
N LYS A 41 0.64 9.21 10.62
CA LYS A 41 0.24 10.55 10.16
C LYS A 41 1.34 11.57 10.43
N MET A 42 1.73 12.31 9.41
CA MET A 42 2.72 13.39 9.48
C MET A 42 2.03 14.73 9.76
N ASN A 43 2.77 15.70 10.31
CA ASN A 43 2.24 17.04 10.68
C ASN A 43 1.59 17.80 9.51
N ASN A 44 2.04 17.54 8.28
CA ASN A 44 1.48 18.15 7.07
C ASN A 44 0.21 17.44 6.55
N GLY A 45 -0.28 16.41 7.25
CA GLY A 45 -1.43 15.59 6.88
C GLY A 45 -1.13 14.51 5.83
N GLU A 46 0.13 14.22 5.51
CA GLU A 46 0.53 13.05 4.72
C GLU A 46 0.54 11.80 5.60
N PHE A 47 0.07 10.66 5.07
CA PHE A 47 0.22 9.35 5.70
C PHE A 47 1.48 8.69 5.18
N ARG A 48 2.43 8.45 6.07
CA ARG A 48 3.63 7.68 5.78
C ARG A 48 3.35 6.21 6.06
N LEU A 49 3.70 5.36 5.10
CA LEU A 49 3.43 3.93 5.10
C LEU A 49 4.75 3.16 5.01
N TRP A 50 4.79 1.98 5.62
CA TRP A 50 5.90 1.04 5.47
C TRP A 50 5.40 -0.33 5.02
N THR A 51 6.22 -1.01 4.24
CA THR A 51 6.05 -2.41 3.85
C THR A 51 6.92 -3.31 4.71
N SER A 52 6.53 -4.56 4.88
CA SER A 52 7.40 -5.61 5.39
C SER A 52 8.40 -6.05 4.33
N LEU A 53 9.52 -6.61 4.79
CA LEU A 53 10.48 -7.30 3.93
C LEU A 53 9.87 -8.58 3.35
N ASP A 54 10.38 -9.04 2.21
CA ASP A 54 9.97 -10.31 1.64
C ASP A 54 10.37 -11.45 2.58
N CYS A 55 9.40 -12.32 2.88
CA CYS A 55 9.53 -13.41 3.86
C CYS A 55 9.94 -12.94 5.27
N ALA A 56 9.53 -11.72 5.67
CA ALA A 56 9.80 -11.19 7.00
C ALA A 56 9.41 -12.17 8.12
N ASP A 57 10.21 -12.18 9.18
CA ASP A 57 10.06 -13.06 10.36
C ASP A 57 10.18 -14.57 10.04
N SER A 58 10.90 -14.92 8.97
CA SER A 58 11.20 -16.31 8.61
C SER A 58 12.69 -16.51 8.29
N ASP A 59 13.13 -17.76 8.23
CA ASP A 59 14.51 -18.13 7.86
C ASP A 59 14.89 -17.72 6.42
N PHE A 60 13.91 -17.33 5.60
CA PHE A 60 14.09 -16.91 4.22
C PHE A 60 13.93 -15.39 4.03
N GLU A 61 13.93 -14.61 5.12
CA GLU A 61 13.84 -13.15 5.07
C GLU A 61 14.93 -12.56 4.16
N THR A 62 14.53 -11.63 3.30
CA THR A 62 15.46 -10.90 2.42
C THR A 62 15.48 -9.43 2.75
N THR A 63 16.40 -8.67 2.16
CA THR A 63 16.42 -7.20 2.28
C THR A 63 15.49 -6.49 1.28
N TYR A 64 14.64 -7.23 0.56
CA TYR A 64 13.73 -6.68 -0.42
C TYR A 64 12.40 -6.25 0.22
N SER A 65 11.94 -5.06 -0.14
CA SER A 65 10.76 -4.33 0.33
C SER A 65 10.06 -3.64 -0.85
N THR A 66 9.89 -4.32 -1.98
CA THR A 66 9.32 -3.70 -3.21
C THR A 66 7.81 -3.87 -3.30
N TRP A 67 7.26 -5.01 -2.87
CA TRP A 67 5.83 -5.29 -2.94
C TRP A 67 5.03 -4.48 -1.93
N PHE A 68 3.97 -3.80 -2.36
CA PHE A 68 2.97 -3.20 -1.49
C PHE A 68 1.57 -3.55 -1.97
N TYR A 69 0.69 -3.90 -1.04
CA TYR A 69 -0.72 -4.08 -1.31
C TYR A 69 -1.51 -3.84 -0.03
N PHE A 70 -2.33 -2.79 -0.02
CA PHE A 70 -3.10 -2.40 1.15
C PHE A 70 -4.44 -1.81 0.72
N SER A 71 -5.41 -1.81 1.62
CA SER A 71 -6.69 -1.13 1.46
C SER A 71 -6.71 0.14 2.29
N VAL A 72 -7.48 1.12 1.81
CA VAL A 72 -7.75 2.36 2.53
C VAL A 72 -9.25 2.60 2.48
N LYS A 73 -9.85 2.81 3.63
CA LYS A 73 -11.24 3.24 3.79
C LYS A 73 -11.24 4.63 4.39
N ALA A 74 -11.90 5.56 3.73
CA ALA A 74 -12.03 6.94 4.19
C ALA A 74 -13.44 7.49 3.89
N PRO A 75 -13.89 8.53 4.62
CA PRO A 75 -15.14 9.22 4.29
C PRO A 75 -15.11 9.83 2.88
N LYS A 76 -16.28 9.98 2.27
CA LYS A 76 -16.45 10.70 1.00
C LYS A 76 -15.90 12.12 1.10
N GLY A 77 -15.30 12.60 0.01
CA GLY A 77 -14.65 13.90 -0.10
C GLY A 77 -13.22 13.94 0.47
N THR A 78 -12.78 12.88 1.15
CA THR A 78 -11.45 12.85 1.77
C THR A 78 -10.35 12.74 0.73
N LEU A 79 -9.36 13.63 0.78
CA LEU A 79 -8.12 13.51 0.03
C LEU A 79 -7.05 12.86 0.92
N VAL A 80 -6.63 11.65 0.56
CA VAL A 80 -5.58 10.92 1.29
C VAL A 80 -4.28 11.02 0.50
N ARG A 81 -3.26 11.64 1.10
CA ARG A 81 -1.90 11.70 0.57
C ARG A 81 -1.06 10.63 1.24
N MET A 82 -0.46 9.75 0.45
CA MET A 82 0.28 8.59 0.92
C MET A 82 1.74 8.66 0.47
N ASN A 83 2.63 8.15 1.32
CA ASN A 83 4.06 8.10 1.08
C ASN A 83 4.64 6.79 1.61
N ILE A 84 4.95 5.85 0.72
CA ILE A 84 5.62 4.60 1.11
C ILE A 84 7.10 4.91 1.32
N ALA A 85 7.61 4.65 2.53
CA ALA A 85 8.86 5.23 3.00
C ALA A 85 10.11 4.37 2.77
N ASN A 86 9.94 3.05 2.62
CA ASN A 86 11.01 2.07 2.73
C ASN A 86 11.14 1.14 1.51
N LEU A 87 10.75 1.58 0.31
CA LEU A 87 10.91 0.75 -0.89
C LEU A 87 12.38 0.59 -1.26
N ASN A 88 12.75 -0.54 -1.89
CA ASN A 88 14.10 -0.71 -2.43
C ASN A 88 14.42 0.35 -3.48
N LYS A 89 15.71 0.64 -3.63
CA LYS A 89 16.24 1.59 -4.61
C LYS A 89 16.31 1.03 -6.03
N GLN A 90 15.16 0.68 -6.60
CA GLN A 90 15.06 0.28 -7.99
C GLN A 90 14.95 1.51 -8.91
N LEU A 91 15.99 2.36 -8.92
CA LEU A 91 15.94 3.67 -9.59
C LEU A 91 15.54 3.58 -11.07
N ASN A 92 15.95 2.52 -11.78
CA ASN A 92 15.60 2.35 -13.18
C ASN A 92 14.09 2.14 -13.39
N LEU A 93 13.40 1.50 -12.45
CA LEU A 93 11.94 1.32 -12.51
C LEU A 93 11.21 2.67 -12.40
N TYR A 94 11.73 3.58 -11.57
CA TYR A 94 11.08 4.87 -11.29
C TYR A 94 11.60 6.03 -12.14
N LYS A 95 12.80 5.92 -12.73
CA LYS A 95 13.46 6.97 -13.54
C LYS A 95 12.65 7.35 -14.78
N HIS A 96 11.93 6.41 -15.37
CA HIS A 96 11.03 6.71 -16.47
C HIS A 96 9.73 7.25 -15.86
N HIS A 97 9.59 8.58 -15.85
CA HIS A 97 8.66 9.43 -15.07
C HIS A 97 7.14 9.12 -15.12
N ASP A 98 6.70 7.94 -15.56
CA ASP A 98 5.30 7.54 -15.68
C ASP A 98 4.96 6.28 -14.85
N TYR A 99 5.62 6.09 -13.70
CA TYR A 99 5.17 5.06 -12.76
C TYR A 99 3.82 5.48 -12.13
N ARG A 100 2.78 4.68 -12.39
CA ARG A 100 1.42 4.89 -11.88
C ARG A 100 1.03 3.75 -10.97
N VAL A 101 0.65 4.08 -9.74
CA VAL A 101 0.12 3.11 -8.79
C VAL A 101 -1.15 2.48 -9.34
N ILE A 102 -1.28 1.17 -9.16
CA ILE A 102 -2.46 0.42 -9.53
C ILE A 102 -3.42 0.37 -8.34
N TYR A 103 -4.70 0.66 -8.58
CA TYR A 103 -5.72 0.74 -7.55
C TYR A 103 -7.06 0.16 -8.04
N LYS A 104 -7.90 -0.23 -7.09
CA LYS A 104 -9.28 -0.68 -7.29
C LYS A 104 -10.13 -0.04 -6.20
N VAL A 105 -11.36 0.33 -6.54
CA VAL A 105 -12.32 0.94 -5.61
C VAL A 105 -13.51 0.01 -5.50
N GLU A 106 -13.77 -0.54 -4.33
CA GLU A 106 -14.90 -1.44 -4.12
C GLU A 106 -16.06 -0.71 -3.43
N PRO A 107 -17.33 -0.97 -3.84
CA PRO A 107 -17.77 -1.88 -4.90
C PRO A 107 -17.81 -1.26 -6.31
N GLN A 108 -17.50 0.03 -6.47
CA GLN A 108 -17.79 0.81 -7.68
C GLN A 108 -17.01 0.36 -8.93
N ILE A 109 -15.77 -0.09 -8.77
CA ILE A 109 -14.86 -0.46 -9.86
C ILE A 109 -14.45 -1.92 -9.70
N LYS A 110 -14.92 -2.78 -10.60
CA LYS A 110 -14.60 -4.21 -10.59
C LYS A 110 -13.16 -4.51 -11.05
N GLN A 111 -12.56 -3.64 -11.86
CA GLN A 111 -11.23 -3.84 -12.45
C GLN A 111 -10.15 -2.98 -11.79
N TRP A 112 -8.92 -3.48 -11.79
CA TRP A 112 -7.75 -2.69 -11.42
C TRP A 112 -7.46 -1.63 -12.47
N GLN A 113 -7.11 -0.42 -12.03
CA GLN A 113 -6.82 0.73 -12.88
C GLN A 113 -5.51 1.39 -12.47
N ARG A 114 -4.85 2.08 -13.40
CA ARG A 114 -3.71 2.95 -13.08
C ARG A 114 -4.21 4.31 -12.61
N MET A 115 -3.54 4.90 -11.62
CA MET A 115 -3.85 6.26 -11.20
C MET A 115 -3.70 7.26 -12.35
N PRO A 116 -4.62 8.24 -12.48
CA PRO A 116 -4.54 9.28 -13.52
C PRO A 116 -3.31 10.19 -13.38
N GLU A 117 -2.81 10.37 -12.16
CA GLU A 117 -1.57 11.10 -11.90
C GLU A 117 -0.41 10.11 -11.65
N PRO A 118 0.78 10.36 -12.21
CA PRO A 118 1.96 9.58 -11.89
C PRO A 118 2.36 9.77 -10.43
N ALA A 119 2.90 8.72 -9.82
CA ALA A 119 3.48 8.82 -8.50
C ALA A 119 4.80 9.60 -8.56
N THR A 120 5.09 10.36 -7.52
CA THR A 120 6.38 11.04 -7.37
C THR A 120 7.29 10.19 -6.50
N PHE A 121 8.58 10.12 -6.85
CA PHE A 121 9.54 9.34 -6.08
C PHE A 121 10.68 10.23 -5.57
N LYS A 122 11.24 9.85 -4.43
CA LYS A 122 12.44 10.49 -3.86
C LYS A 122 13.38 9.42 -3.35
N ALA A 123 14.55 9.31 -3.95
CA ALA A 123 15.62 8.47 -3.42
C ALA A 123 16.26 9.14 -2.18
N THR A 124 16.39 8.41 -1.08
CA THR A 124 17.16 8.80 0.11
C THR A 124 18.49 8.06 0.15
N LYS A 125 19.27 8.18 1.23
CA LYS A 125 20.52 7.42 1.41
C LYS A 125 20.30 5.91 1.50
N GLU A 126 19.14 5.46 1.99
CA GLU A 126 18.86 4.05 2.26
C GLU A 126 17.72 3.49 1.41
N ASN A 127 16.68 4.29 1.15
CA ASN A 127 15.43 3.80 0.57
C ASN A 127 14.95 4.67 -0.59
N LEU A 128 13.91 4.20 -1.28
CA LEU A 128 13.11 4.99 -2.19
C LEU A 128 11.76 5.31 -1.53
N GLN A 129 11.39 6.59 -1.55
CA GLN A 129 10.08 7.03 -1.14
C GLN A 129 9.18 7.16 -2.37
N LEU A 130 7.95 6.65 -2.28
CA LEU A 130 6.96 6.73 -3.34
C LEU A 130 5.70 7.43 -2.83
N LYS A 131 5.36 8.55 -3.44
CA LYS A 131 4.27 9.43 -3.05
C LYS A 131 3.17 9.47 -4.10
N PHE A 132 1.94 9.34 -3.64
CA PHE A 132 0.74 9.41 -4.47
C PHE A 132 -0.44 9.85 -3.60
N ARG A 133 -1.55 10.20 -4.25
CA ARG A 133 -2.75 10.67 -3.56
C ARG A 133 -3.99 10.08 -4.19
N TYR A 134 -5.01 9.87 -3.38
CA TYR A 134 -6.32 9.43 -3.84
C TYR A 134 -7.40 10.28 -3.18
N ARG A 135 -8.38 10.72 -3.97
CA ARG A 135 -9.57 11.39 -3.46
C ARG A 135 -10.75 10.43 -3.48
N PHE A 136 -11.37 10.25 -2.33
CA PHE A 136 -12.54 9.39 -2.15
C PHE A 136 -13.80 10.14 -2.61
N GLU A 137 -14.06 10.13 -3.92
CA GLU A 137 -15.27 10.68 -4.53
C GLU A 137 -16.31 9.58 -4.74
N ASP A 138 -17.58 9.97 -4.89
CA ASP A 138 -18.57 9.07 -5.50
C ASP A 138 -18.28 9.05 -7.00
N LYS A 139 -17.78 7.93 -7.52
CA LYS A 139 -17.80 7.74 -8.97
C LYS A 139 -19.23 7.36 -9.34
N GLU A 140 -19.89 8.20 -10.14
CA GLU A 140 -21.08 7.78 -10.86
C GLU A 140 -20.72 6.53 -11.68
N VAL A 141 -21.51 5.49 -11.50
CA VAL A 141 -21.35 4.19 -12.18
C VAL A 141 -21.93 4.27 -13.57
#